data_AF-A0A7C8I1H9-F1
#
_entry.id   AF-A0A7C8I1H9-F1
#
_cell.length_a   1.000
_cell.length_b   1.000
_cell.length_c   1.000
_cell.angle_alpha   90.00
_cell.angle_beta   90.00
_cell.angle_gamma   90.00
#
_symmetry.space_group_name_H-M   'P 1'
#
loop_
_entity.id
_entity.type
_entity.pdbx_description
1 polymer ?
#
loop_
_entity_poly.entity_id
_entity_poly.type
_entity_poly.pdbx_seq_one_letter_code
_entity_poly.pdbx_strand_id
1 'polypeptide(L)'
;MPRDPLIGLVGKPSSGKSTTLNSLTDASSKVGAFTTIDPQRAIGYLQIECACARVGLTERCKPNYGSCVDGKRSVPIELLDVAGLVPGAHMGKGLGNRFLDDLRHADALVHVVDVSGTTDAEGKATRGYDPSQDIVWLRSEIVNWIQGNLMDKWGSIKRRHIAVKATAVETLQNQFSGYGSTTATVARCLDRLALKQPLQDWTPTTISLVVHAFTDEKFPTVLALNKIDHPDADKNIAKIAKTHPPTSIVLASAISEVFLRKLAKQGFVRYTEGSDVVDTREDLLAAGDPTGGGLKPLDDKLAARIENLRDMVLFRFGSTGVVQVLARAAELLGLVPVFPVRNVNSYTSGSAGSTAVFRDCVLVRRGATVGDVGRKVMGDAPLAYDDVVIVGKNDILSFKVGRA
;
A
#
# COMPACT_ATOMS: atom_id res chain seq x y z
N MET A 1 -8.08 -3.12 19.36
CA MET A 1 -7.42 -1.86 18.96
C MET A 1 -7.35 -1.79 17.44
N PRO A 2 -7.55 -0.61 16.81
CA PRO A 2 -7.30 -0.46 15.38
C PRO A 2 -5.81 -0.60 15.12
N ARG A 3 -5.39 -1.75 14.59
CA ARG A 3 -4.01 -1.95 14.13
C ARG A 3 -3.73 -1.02 12.95
N ASP A 4 -2.47 -0.69 12.74
CA ASP A 4 -2.08 0.05 11.55
C ASP A 4 -2.32 -0.78 10.29
N PRO A 5 -2.70 -0.14 9.16
CA PRO A 5 -2.88 -0.83 7.91
C PRO A 5 -1.59 -1.51 7.46
N LEU A 6 -1.67 -2.79 7.11
CA LEU A 6 -0.55 -3.56 6.60
C LEU A 6 -0.72 -3.82 5.09
N ILE A 7 0.25 -3.39 4.28
CA ILE A 7 0.24 -3.64 2.83
C ILE A 7 1.22 -4.77 2.50
N GLY A 8 0.73 -5.85 1.90
CA GLY A 8 1.58 -6.97 1.46
C GLY A 8 2.11 -6.74 0.05
N LEU A 9 3.44 -6.72 -0.11
CA LEU A 9 4.07 -6.71 -1.44
C LEU A 9 4.26 -8.16 -1.90
N VAL A 10 3.71 -8.47 -3.07
CA VAL A 10 3.72 -9.81 -3.67
C VAL A 10 4.16 -9.74 -5.13
N GLY A 11 4.64 -10.86 -5.64
CA GLY A 11 5.06 -11.00 -7.03
C GLY A 11 6.01 -12.18 -7.18
N LYS A 12 6.17 -12.64 -8.42
CA LYS A 12 7.15 -13.68 -8.75
C LYS A 12 8.58 -13.20 -8.54
N PRO A 13 9.57 -14.11 -8.42
CA PRO A 13 10.98 -13.74 -8.45
C PRO A 13 11.32 -12.86 -9.66
N SER A 14 12.28 -11.95 -9.49
CA SER A 14 12.76 -11.05 -10.56
C SER A 14 11.74 -10.04 -11.12
N SER A 15 10.56 -9.91 -10.50
CA SER A 15 9.55 -8.87 -10.84
C SER A 15 9.97 -7.45 -10.43
N GLY A 16 10.95 -7.33 -9.53
CA GLY A 16 11.40 -6.08 -8.94
C GLY A 16 10.77 -5.75 -7.58
N LYS A 17 10.05 -6.70 -6.96
CA LYS A 17 9.44 -6.58 -5.63
C LYS A 17 10.35 -5.98 -4.56
N SER A 18 11.55 -6.55 -4.36
CA SER A 18 12.50 -6.07 -3.35
C SER A 18 13.06 -4.69 -3.69
N THR A 19 13.22 -4.36 -4.98
CA THR A 19 13.63 -3.03 -5.43
C THR A 19 12.54 -2.00 -5.12
N THR A 20 11.28 -2.34 -5.37
CA THR A 20 10.11 -1.51 -5.02
C THR A 20 10.04 -1.31 -3.50
N LEU A 21 10.17 -2.38 -2.72
CA LEU A 21 10.16 -2.30 -1.26
C LEU A 21 11.24 -1.36 -0.75
N ASN A 22 12.49 -1.57 -1.16
CA ASN A 22 13.63 -0.74 -0.72
C ASN A 22 13.39 0.74 -1.05
N SER A 23 12.83 1.03 -2.24
CA SER A 23 12.49 2.38 -2.66
C SER A 23 11.39 3.00 -1.80
N LEU A 24 10.43 2.21 -1.32
CA LEU A 24 9.34 2.69 -0.45
C LEU A 24 9.79 2.90 1.00
N THR A 25 10.85 2.21 1.44
CA THR A 25 11.34 2.24 2.82
C THR A 25 12.45 3.26 3.07
N ASP A 26 13.19 3.66 2.04
CA ASP A 26 14.34 4.58 2.14
C ASP A 26 13.92 6.06 2.24
N ALA A 27 12.93 6.38 3.09
CA ALA A 27 12.71 7.77 3.47
C ALA A 27 13.65 8.11 4.63
N SER A 28 14.32 9.25 4.52
CA SER A 28 15.36 9.83 5.38
C SER A 28 14.94 10.13 6.84
N SER A 29 14.20 9.24 7.50
CA SER A 29 13.46 9.51 8.73
C SER A 29 14.08 8.84 9.96
N LYS A 30 13.98 9.51 11.12
CA LYS A 30 14.39 8.98 12.42
C LYS A 30 13.43 7.87 12.82
N VAL A 31 13.88 6.61 12.74
CA VAL A 31 13.13 5.45 13.23
C VAL A 31 13.21 5.43 14.76
N GLY A 32 12.06 5.52 15.44
CA GLY A 32 11.95 5.42 16.90
C GLY A 32 11.05 4.27 17.32
N ALA A 33 11.57 3.38 18.18
CA ALA A 33 10.91 2.37 19.02
C ALA A 33 9.81 1.44 18.43
N PHE A 34 9.74 1.26 17.10
CA PHE A 34 9.03 0.13 16.48
C PHE A 34 10.04 -0.91 15.97
N THR A 35 10.88 -1.41 16.86
CA THR A 35 11.70 -2.59 16.57
C THR A 35 10.87 -3.83 16.85
N THR A 36 10.03 -4.25 15.90
CA THR A 36 9.45 -5.59 15.93
C THR A 36 10.28 -6.51 15.03
N ILE A 37 10.68 -7.62 15.64
CA ILE A 37 11.71 -8.62 15.32
C ILE A 37 11.48 -9.42 14.01
N ASP A 38 10.54 -9.03 13.15
CA ASP A 38 10.20 -9.78 11.93
C ASP A 38 10.95 -9.25 10.70
N PRO A 39 11.90 -10.00 10.10
CA PRO A 39 12.71 -9.55 8.96
C PRO A 39 11.90 -9.22 7.70
N GLN A 40 10.62 -9.63 7.64
CA GLN A 40 9.74 -9.36 6.51
C GLN A 40 8.92 -8.07 6.64
N ARG A 41 8.89 -7.43 7.82
CA ARG A 41 8.14 -6.19 8.03
C ARG A 41 9.03 -4.98 7.82
N ALA A 42 8.53 -4.00 7.08
CA ALA A 42 9.22 -2.75 6.84
C ALA A 42 8.28 -1.55 7.02
N ILE A 43 8.85 -0.37 7.26
CA ILE A 43 8.10 0.88 7.34
C ILE A 43 8.27 1.60 6.01
N GLY A 44 7.20 1.67 5.23
CA GLY A 44 7.11 2.53 4.05
C GLY A 44 6.61 3.92 4.40
N TYR A 45 6.72 4.85 3.46
CA TYR A 45 6.25 6.22 3.65
C TYR A 45 5.23 6.60 2.58
N LEU A 46 3.98 6.72 3.01
CA LEU A 46 2.87 7.20 2.20
C LEU A 46 2.93 8.73 2.08
N GLN A 47 3.02 9.24 0.85
CA GLN A 47 2.93 10.68 0.60
C GLN A 47 1.46 11.11 0.59
N ILE A 48 1.13 12.11 1.41
CA ILE A 48 -0.20 12.75 1.47
C ILE A 48 -0.08 14.27 1.44
N GLU A 49 -1.17 14.94 1.07
CA GLU A 49 -1.31 16.37 1.32
C GLU A 49 -1.47 16.63 2.82
N CYS A 50 -0.60 17.46 3.38
CA CYS A 50 -0.58 17.78 4.80
C CYS A 50 -1.59 18.88 5.11
N ALA A 51 -2.27 18.75 6.25
CA ALA A 51 -3.14 19.80 6.76
C ALA A 51 -2.42 21.15 6.96
N CYS A 52 -1.10 21.16 7.16
CA CYS A 52 -0.32 22.39 7.35
C CYS A 52 -0.39 23.34 6.14
N ALA A 53 -0.48 22.81 4.92
CA ALA A 53 -0.63 23.61 3.71
C ALA A 53 -1.97 24.36 3.70
N ARG A 54 -3.05 23.67 4.08
CA ARG A 54 -4.41 24.24 4.13
C ARG A 54 -4.55 25.40 5.11
N VAL A 55 -3.71 25.44 6.13
CA VAL A 55 -3.74 26.48 7.18
C VAL A 55 -2.54 27.44 7.12
N GLY A 56 -1.69 27.35 6.09
CA GLY A 56 -0.54 28.25 5.92
C GLY A 56 0.56 28.11 6.97
N LEU A 57 0.80 26.89 7.48
CA LEU A 57 1.78 26.61 8.55
C LEU A 57 2.85 25.59 8.14
N THR A 58 3.18 25.50 6.85
CA THR A 58 4.18 24.57 6.31
C THR A 58 5.55 24.70 7.00
N GLU A 59 6.04 25.92 7.21
CA GLU A 59 7.33 26.20 7.86
C GLU A 59 7.42 25.73 9.32
N ARG A 60 6.27 25.75 10.02
CA ARG A 60 6.15 25.34 11.42
C ARG A 60 5.81 23.85 11.59
N CYS A 61 5.55 23.15 10.50
CA CYS A 61 5.21 21.72 10.51
C CYS A 61 6.47 20.90 10.86
N LYS A 62 6.46 20.27 12.03
CA LYS A 62 7.59 19.47 12.51
C LYS A 62 7.07 18.08 12.93
N PRO A 63 6.92 17.16 11.96
CA PRO A 63 6.38 15.84 12.25
C PRO A 63 7.32 15.05 13.17
N ASN A 64 6.76 14.26 14.09
CA ASN A 64 7.51 13.34 14.94
C ASN A 64 8.09 12.15 14.15
N TYR A 65 7.36 11.73 13.11
CA TYR A 65 7.70 10.61 12.24
C TYR A 65 7.57 11.02 10.77
N GLY A 66 8.46 10.49 9.92
CA GLY A 66 8.51 10.89 8.51
C GLY A 66 9.02 12.33 8.33
N SER A 67 8.53 13.01 7.30
CA SER A 67 8.93 14.35 6.90
C SER A 67 7.74 15.14 6.37
N CYS A 68 7.86 16.47 6.33
CA CYS A 68 6.91 17.34 5.67
C CYS A 68 7.69 18.39 4.88
N VAL A 69 7.51 18.43 3.57
CA VAL A 69 8.20 19.35 2.65
C VAL A 69 7.14 20.01 1.78
N ASP A 70 7.06 21.34 1.80
CA ASP A 70 6.14 22.14 0.98
C ASP A 70 4.68 21.67 1.02
N GLY A 71 4.21 21.30 2.22
CA GLY A 71 2.84 20.84 2.40
C GLY A 71 2.60 19.37 2.06
N LYS A 72 3.58 18.63 1.56
CA LYS A 72 3.51 17.18 1.34
C LYS A 72 4.11 16.44 2.53
N ARG A 73 3.36 15.50 3.10
CA ARG A 73 3.75 14.74 4.28
C ARG A 73 4.01 13.27 3.96
N SER A 74 5.15 12.78 4.43
CA SER A 74 5.50 11.36 4.48
C SER A 74 4.92 10.75 5.77
N VAL A 75 3.90 9.90 5.67
CA VAL A 75 3.28 9.21 6.80
C VAL A 75 3.75 7.75 6.82
N PRO A 76 4.27 7.23 7.95
CA PRO A 76 4.70 5.84 8.03
C PRO A 76 3.51 4.88 7.84
N ILE A 77 3.72 3.80 7.10
CA ILE A 77 2.76 2.72 6.89
C ILE A 77 3.49 1.36 6.93
N GLU A 78 2.86 0.33 7.49
CA GLU A 78 3.47 -0.99 7.56
C GLU A 78 3.41 -1.69 6.20
N LEU A 79 4.56 -2.21 5.79
CA LEU A 79 4.73 -3.05 4.62
C LEU A 79 5.15 -4.45 5.06
N LEU A 80 4.64 -5.46 4.35
CA LEU A 80 5.06 -6.84 4.48
C LEU A 80 5.70 -7.28 3.17
N ASP A 81 6.98 -7.67 3.23
CA ASP A 81 7.66 -8.29 2.10
C ASP A 81 7.36 -9.79 2.07
N VAL A 82 6.39 -10.16 1.24
CA VAL A 82 6.06 -11.57 1.05
C VAL A 82 7.09 -12.12 0.07
N ALA A 83 7.79 -13.21 0.43
CA ALA A 83 8.84 -13.74 -0.44
C ALA A 83 8.28 -14.12 -1.82
N GLY A 84 9.16 -14.18 -2.82
CA GLY A 84 8.78 -14.45 -4.21
C GLY A 84 7.98 -15.75 -4.32
N LEU A 85 6.68 -15.62 -4.62
CA LEU A 85 5.80 -16.77 -4.80
C LEU A 85 6.17 -17.48 -6.11
N VAL A 86 6.10 -18.81 -6.12
CA VAL A 86 6.27 -19.64 -7.31
C VAL A 86 5.05 -20.54 -7.49
N PRO A 87 4.73 -20.98 -8.71
CA PRO A 87 3.54 -21.79 -8.97
C PRO A 87 3.44 -23.06 -8.10
N GLY A 88 2.24 -23.32 -7.57
CA GLY A 88 1.96 -24.44 -6.69
C GLY A 88 2.21 -24.18 -5.20
N ALA A 89 2.33 -22.92 -4.79
CA ALA A 89 2.51 -22.52 -3.40
C ALA A 89 1.37 -23.04 -2.49
N HIS A 90 0.13 -23.02 -2.96
CA HIS A 90 -1.05 -23.53 -2.24
C HIS A 90 -1.03 -25.04 -1.98
N MET A 91 -0.26 -25.82 -2.76
CA MET A 91 -0.06 -27.25 -2.55
C MET A 91 1.08 -27.55 -1.57
N GLY A 92 1.64 -26.54 -0.91
CA GLY A 92 2.79 -26.68 -0.01
C GLY A 92 4.12 -26.93 -0.74
N LYS A 93 4.22 -26.65 -2.05
CA LYS A 93 5.52 -26.69 -2.73
C LYS A 93 6.43 -25.57 -2.19
N GLY A 94 7.64 -25.95 -1.79
CA GLY A 94 8.63 -25.01 -1.21
C GLY A 94 8.17 -24.42 0.12
N LEU A 95 8.41 -23.11 0.32
CA LEU A 95 7.97 -22.35 1.50
C LEU A 95 6.52 -21.79 1.33
N GLY A 96 5.79 -22.19 0.28
CA GLY A 96 4.50 -21.64 -0.19
C GLY A 96 3.43 -21.42 0.88
N ASN A 97 3.17 -22.43 1.71
CA ASN A 97 2.14 -22.33 2.76
C ASN A 97 2.51 -21.29 3.85
N ARG A 98 3.80 -21.10 4.15
CA ARG A 98 4.22 -20.06 5.10
C ARG A 98 3.98 -18.65 4.53
N PHE A 99 4.18 -18.46 3.22
CA PHE A 99 3.94 -17.17 2.57
C PHE A 99 2.47 -16.79 2.47
N LEU A 100 1.61 -17.75 2.11
CA LEU A 100 0.17 -17.55 2.11
C LEU A 100 -0.30 -17.25 3.55
N ASP A 101 0.29 -17.91 4.53
CA ASP A 101 0.06 -17.63 5.94
C ASP A 101 0.45 -16.20 6.36
N ASP A 102 1.54 -15.64 5.82
CA ASP A 102 1.96 -14.25 6.05
C ASP A 102 0.94 -13.26 5.45
N LEU A 103 0.39 -13.58 4.27
CA LEU A 103 -0.64 -12.78 3.60
C LEU A 103 -1.91 -12.61 4.44
N ARG A 104 -2.22 -13.53 5.38
CA ARG A 104 -3.40 -13.43 6.27
C ARG A 104 -3.49 -12.08 6.99
N HIS A 105 -2.34 -11.48 7.28
CA HIS A 105 -2.27 -10.23 8.02
C HIS A 105 -2.37 -8.98 7.14
N ALA A 106 -2.16 -9.10 5.82
CA ALA A 106 -2.21 -7.96 4.92
C ALA A 106 -3.66 -7.45 4.77
N ASP A 107 -3.86 -6.14 4.82
CA ASP A 107 -5.16 -5.48 4.57
C ASP A 107 -5.39 -5.23 3.08
N ALA A 108 -4.32 -5.01 2.32
CA ALA A 108 -4.30 -4.89 0.86
C ALA A 108 -3.01 -5.50 0.30
N LEU A 109 -3.03 -5.81 -1.00
CA LEU A 109 -1.86 -6.32 -1.71
C LEU A 109 -1.36 -5.31 -2.74
N VAL A 110 -0.05 -5.26 -2.90
CA VAL A 110 0.63 -4.67 -4.05
C VAL A 110 1.25 -5.81 -4.83
N HIS A 111 0.67 -6.14 -5.97
CA HIS A 111 1.22 -7.12 -6.88
C HIS A 111 2.19 -6.46 -7.86
N VAL A 112 3.49 -6.69 -7.66
CA VAL A 112 4.55 -6.23 -8.54
C VAL A 112 4.67 -7.17 -9.74
N VAL A 113 4.31 -6.66 -10.91
CA VAL A 113 4.26 -7.40 -12.17
C VAL A 113 5.35 -6.89 -13.10
N ASP A 114 6.14 -7.81 -13.67
CA ASP A 114 7.16 -7.46 -14.66
C ASP A 114 6.52 -7.21 -16.04
N VAL A 115 6.21 -5.96 -16.37
CA VAL A 115 5.59 -5.66 -17.66
C VAL A 115 6.56 -5.66 -18.85
N SER A 116 7.86 -5.79 -18.62
CA SER A 116 8.82 -5.95 -19.70
C SER A 116 8.69 -7.30 -20.42
N GLY A 117 8.07 -8.30 -19.78
CA GLY A 117 7.96 -9.67 -20.35
C GLY A 117 9.30 -10.39 -20.50
N THR A 118 10.34 -9.91 -19.79
CA THR A 118 11.71 -10.46 -19.85
C THR A 118 11.98 -11.54 -18.81
N THR A 119 11.01 -11.87 -17.97
CA THR A 119 11.12 -12.95 -17.00
C THR A 119 9.89 -13.87 -17.05
N ASP A 120 10.10 -15.18 -16.98
CA ASP A 120 9.04 -16.21 -16.98
C ASP A 120 8.40 -16.38 -15.59
N ALA A 121 7.46 -17.32 -15.45
CA ALA A 121 6.74 -17.59 -14.20
C ALA A 121 7.66 -17.97 -13.02
N GLU A 122 8.87 -18.49 -13.27
CA GLU A 122 9.86 -18.83 -12.24
C GLU A 122 10.84 -17.68 -11.97
N GLY A 123 10.71 -16.58 -12.71
CA GLY A 123 11.61 -15.42 -12.63
C GLY A 123 12.92 -15.60 -13.38
N LYS A 124 13.01 -16.59 -14.28
CA LYS A 124 14.16 -16.80 -15.16
C LYS A 124 14.04 -15.89 -16.39
N ALA A 125 15.19 -15.50 -16.94
CA ALA A 125 15.23 -14.64 -18.13
C ALA A 125 14.55 -15.33 -19.32
N THR A 126 13.68 -14.59 -20.00
CA THR A 126 12.95 -15.04 -21.19
C THR A 126 12.67 -13.85 -22.11
N ARG A 127 11.98 -14.08 -23.23
CA ARG A 127 11.51 -13.01 -24.12
C ARG A 127 10.06 -13.24 -24.50
N GLY A 128 9.27 -12.16 -24.50
CA GLY A 128 7.88 -12.19 -24.94
C GLY A 128 6.94 -12.96 -24.00
N TYR A 129 7.32 -13.13 -22.73
CA TYR A 129 6.40 -13.66 -21.72
C TYR A 129 5.24 -12.68 -21.51
N ASP A 130 4.05 -13.24 -21.31
CA ASP A 130 2.82 -12.48 -21.14
C ASP A 130 2.52 -12.25 -19.65
N PRO A 131 2.78 -11.04 -19.11
CA PRO A 131 2.72 -10.78 -17.67
C PRO A 131 1.30 -10.83 -17.11
N SER A 132 0.27 -10.81 -17.96
CA SER A 132 -1.12 -10.99 -17.52
C SER A 132 -1.36 -12.38 -16.90
N GLN A 133 -0.54 -13.37 -17.27
CA GLN A 133 -0.58 -14.70 -16.67
C GLN A 133 -0.21 -14.66 -15.18
N ASP A 134 0.74 -13.80 -14.78
CA ASP A 134 1.14 -13.67 -13.37
C ASP A 134 0.01 -13.14 -12.49
N ILE A 135 -0.79 -12.20 -13.03
CA ILE A 135 -1.94 -11.61 -12.33
C ILE A 135 -3.00 -12.68 -12.05
N VAL A 136 -3.33 -13.47 -13.08
CA VAL A 136 -4.30 -14.57 -12.96
C VAL A 136 -3.78 -15.65 -12.02
N TRP A 137 -2.50 -15.98 -12.14
CA TRP A 137 -1.85 -17.01 -11.33
C TRP A 137 -1.87 -16.66 -9.84
N LEU A 138 -1.40 -15.47 -9.45
CA LEU A 138 -1.36 -15.07 -8.04
C LEU A 138 -2.74 -15.14 -7.39
N ARG A 139 -3.76 -14.62 -8.08
CA ARG A 139 -5.14 -14.68 -7.59
C ARG A 139 -5.62 -16.12 -7.44
N SER A 140 -5.28 -16.98 -8.39
CA SER A 140 -5.65 -18.40 -8.35
C SER A 140 -5.01 -19.12 -7.17
N GLU A 141 -3.75 -18.85 -6.85
CA GLU A 141 -3.07 -19.41 -5.66
C GLU A 141 -3.80 -19.05 -4.36
N ILE A 142 -4.16 -17.77 -4.18
CA ILE A 142 -4.85 -17.29 -2.97
C ILE A 142 -6.24 -17.93 -2.85
N VAL A 143 -7.00 -17.98 -3.95
CA VAL A 143 -8.32 -18.62 -3.99
C VAL A 143 -8.22 -20.10 -3.66
N ASN A 144 -7.31 -20.82 -4.32
CA ASN A 144 -7.16 -22.26 -4.13
C ASN A 144 -6.77 -22.60 -2.69
N TRP A 145 -5.92 -21.78 -2.08
CA TRP A 145 -5.54 -21.94 -0.67
C TRP A 145 -6.73 -21.75 0.28
N ILE A 146 -7.50 -20.67 0.13
CA ILE A 146 -8.67 -20.43 0.98
C ILE A 146 -9.74 -21.50 0.75
N GLN A 147 -9.97 -21.86 -0.52
CA GLN A 147 -10.96 -22.86 -0.89
C GLN A 147 -10.56 -24.24 -0.37
N GLY A 148 -9.29 -24.64 -0.49
CA GLY A 148 -8.77 -25.90 0.06
C GLY A 148 -9.00 -25.98 1.56
N ASN A 149 -8.55 -24.96 2.30
CA ASN A 149 -8.73 -24.89 3.76
C ASN A 149 -10.20 -24.99 4.20
N LEU A 150 -11.11 -24.40 3.43
CA LEU A 150 -12.54 -24.46 3.69
C LEU A 150 -13.14 -25.84 3.34
N MET A 151 -12.79 -26.38 2.17
CA MET A 151 -13.34 -27.62 1.64
C MET A 151 -12.91 -28.84 2.45
N ASP A 152 -11.68 -28.86 2.95
CA ASP A 152 -11.16 -29.92 3.83
C ASP A 152 -12.03 -30.16 5.08
N LYS A 153 -12.70 -29.10 5.54
CA LYS A 153 -13.55 -29.11 6.74
C LYS A 153 -15.04 -28.92 6.42
N TRP A 154 -15.44 -28.83 5.16
CA TRP A 154 -16.79 -28.42 4.79
C TRP A 154 -17.88 -29.32 5.37
N GLY A 155 -17.67 -30.64 5.37
CA GLY A 155 -18.63 -31.60 5.92
C GLY A 155 -18.88 -31.45 7.43
N SER A 156 -17.88 -31.03 8.21
CA SER A 156 -18.05 -30.74 9.64
C SER A 156 -18.64 -29.35 9.88
N ILE A 157 -18.24 -28.36 9.06
CA ILE A 157 -18.80 -27.00 9.06
C ILE A 157 -20.31 -27.04 8.81
N LYS A 158 -20.74 -27.72 7.74
CA LYS A 158 -22.17 -27.87 7.39
C LYS A 158 -22.98 -28.53 8.50
N ARG A 159 -22.47 -29.60 9.11
CA ARG A 159 -23.15 -30.27 10.24
C ARG A 159 -23.31 -29.35 11.44
N ARG A 160 -22.25 -28.62 11.82
CA ARG A 160 -22.29 -27.67 12.93
C ARG A 160 -23.25 -26.52 12.64
N HIS A 161 -23.21 -25.95 11.44
CA HIS A 161 -24.10 -24.88 10.98
C HIS A 161 -25.57 -25.24 11.21
N ILE A 162 -25.99 -26.43 10.77
CA ILE A 162 -27.37 -26.92 10.95
C ILE A 162 -27.68 -27.12 12.44
N ALA A 163 -26.78 -27.76 13.20
CA ALA A 163 -27.02 -28.11 14.59
C ALA A 163 -27.23 -26.87 15.48
N VAL A 164 -26.48 -25.79 15.25
CA VAL A 164 -26.57 -24.55 16.04
C VAL A 164 -27.50 -23.50 15.43
N LYS A 165 -28.09 -23.78 14.25
CA LYS A 165 -28.93 -22.84 13.47
C LYS A 165 -28.25 -21.49 13.24
N ALA A 166 -26.94 -21.49 12.97
CA ALA A 166 -26.17 -20.28 12.71
C ALA A 166 -26.58 -19.65 11.39
N THR A 167 -26.34 -18.34 11.24
CA THR A 167 -26.42 -17.68 9.94
C THR A 167 -25.23 -18.06 9.05
N ALA A 168 -25.36 -17.88 7.74
CA ALA A 168 -24.25 -18.07 6.80
C ALA A 168 -23.08 -17.12 7.11
N VAL A 169 -23.39 -15.88 7.50
CA VAL A 169 -22.40 -14.86 7.89
C VAL A 169 -21.57 -15.33 9.09
N GLU A 170 -22.21 -15.75 10.19
CA GLU A 170 -21.49 -16.24 11.38
C GLU A 170 -20.66 -17.48 11.06
N THR A 171 -21.20 -18.39 10.25
CA THR A 171 -20.52 -19.64 9.89
C THR A 171 -19.24 -19.35 9.12
N LEU A 172 -19.32 -18.53 8.08
CA LEU A 172 -18.18 -18.16 7.26
C LEU A 172 -17.22 -17.22 7.98
N GLN A 173 -17.70 -16.29 8.80
CA GLN A 173 -16.84 -15.42 9.61
C GLN A 173 -15.94 -16.27 10.53
N ASN A 174 -16.48 -17.31 11.16
CA ASN A 174 -15.67 -18.23 11.97
C ASN A 174 -14.56 -18.91 11.14
N GLN A 175 -14.85 -19.33 9.91
CA GLN A 175 -13.85 -19.96 9.04
C GLN A 175 -12.84 -18.96 8.48
N PHE A 176 -13.27 -17.73 8.20
CA PHE A 176 -12.45 -16.69 7.60
C PHE A 176 -11.75 -15.78 8.61
N SER A 177 -12.01 -15.96 9.90
CA SER A 177 -11.38 -15.22 11.01
C SER A 177 -9.86 -15.33 10.99
N GLY A 178 -9.31 -16.49 10.59
CA GLY A 178 -7.88 -16.72 10.45
C GLY A 178 -7.20 -15.83 9.41
N TYR A 179 -7.95 -15.31 8.43
CA TYR A 179 -7.45 -14.34 7.45
C TYR A 179 -7.74 -12.89 7.89
N GLY A 180 -8.08 -12.63 9.16
CA GLY A 180 -8.41 -11.28 9.64
C GLY A 180 -9.76 -10.74 9.12
N SER A 181 -10.67 -11.62 8.69
CA SER A 181 -12.00 -11.22 8.24
C SER A 181 -12.91 -10.80 9.40
N THR A 182 -13.80 -9.84 9.14
CA THR A 182 -14.82 -9.37 10.08
C THR A 182 -16.21 -9.82 9.63
N THR A 183 -17.18 -9.84 10.55
CA THR A 183 -18.60 -10.09 10.23
C THR A 183 -19.10 -9.17 9.12
N ALA A 184 -18.72 -7.88 9.17
CA ALA A 184 -19.09 -6.90 8.15
C ALA A 184 -18.49 -7.22 6.77
N THR A 185 -17.25 -7.71 6.72
CA THR A 185 -16.60 -8.15 5.47
C THR A 185 -17.35 -9.33 4.85
N VAL A 186 -17.69 -10.34 5.64
CA VAL A 186 -18.42 -11.51 5.17
C VAL A 186 -19.84 -11.16 4.73
N ALA A 187 -20.54 -10.30 5.48
CA ALA A 187 -21.88 -9.84 5.12
C ALA A 187 -21.87 -9.14 3.75
N ARG A 188 -20.99 -8.15 3.53
CA ARG A 188 -20.88 -7.46 2.24
C ARG A 188 -20.57 -8.40 1.07
N CYS A 189 -19.74 -9.41 1.31
CA CYS A 189 -19.42 -10.44 0.32
C CYS A 189 -20.67 -11.24 -0.06
N LEU A 190 -21.42 -11.75 0.92
CA LEU A 190 -22.64 -12.53 0.65
C LEU A 190 -23.76 -11.68 0.04
N ASP A 191 -23.92 -10.45 0.50
CA ASP A 191 -24.93 -9.50 -0.03
C ASP A 191 -24.69 -9.23 -1.52
N ARG A 192 -23.42 -9.08 -1.93
CA ARG A 192 -23.05 -8.88 -3.35
C ARG A 192 -23.39 -10.09 -4.23
N LEU A 193 -23.27 -11.30 -3.68
CA LEU A 193 -23.59 -12.53 -4.41
C LEU A 193 -25.09 -12.84 -4.46
N ALA A 194 -25.89 -12.23 -3.57
CA ALA A 194 -27.34 -12.41 -3.51
C ALA A 194 -27.79 -13.88 -3.55
N LEU A 195 -27.07 -14.75 -2.82
CA LEU A 195 -27.34 -16.18 -2.78
C LEU A 195 -28.70 -16.45 -2.14
N LYS A 196 -29.54 -17.23 -2.82
CA LYS A 196 -30.91 -17.54 -2.36
C LYS A 196 -30.98 -18.83 -1.56
N GLN A 197 -30.12 -19.77 -1.90
CA GLN A 197 -30.05 -21.08 -1.28
C GLN A 197 -29.35 -20.99 0.09
N PRO A 198 -29.83 -21.73 1.10
CA PRO A 198 -29.21 -21.73 2.42
C PRO A 198 -27.85 -22.47 2.37
N LEU A 199 -26.96 -22.17 3.32
CA LEU A 199 -25.55 -22.61 3.28
C LEU A 199 -25.40 -24.13 3.16
N GLN A 200 -26.29 -24.90 3.80
CA GLN A 200 -26.26 -26.35 3.73
C GLN A 200 -26.45 -26.90 2.32
N ASP A 201 -27.08 -26.16 1.41
CA ASP A 201 -27.40 -26.62 0.05
C ASP A 201 -26.40 -26.11 -0.99
N TRP A 202 -25.33 -25.44 -0.55
CA TRP A 202 -24.31 -24.91 -1.45
C TRP A 202 -23.52 -26.03 -2.13
N THR A 203 -23.47 -25.95 -3.45
CA THR A 203 -22.63 -26.81 -4.30
C THR A 203 -21.17 -26.36 -4.24
N PRO A 204 -20.20 -27.21 -4.62
CA PRO A 204 -18.80 -26.81 -4.75
C PRO A 204 -18.60 -25.56 -5.61
N THR A 205 -19.40 -25.39 -6.66
CA THR A 205 -19.40 -24.19 -7.50
C THR A 205 -19.85 -22.95 -6.73
N THR A 206 -20.92 -23.06 -5.91
CA THR A 206 -21.39 -21.95 -5.07
C THR A 206 -20.31 -21.55 -4.06
N ILE A 207 -19.68 -22.55 -3.42
CA ILE A 207 -18.60 -22.31 -2.45
C ILE A 207 -17.42 -21.60 -3.14
N SER A 208 -17.04 -22.02 -4.34
CA SER A 208 -15.99 -21.37 -5.11
C SER A 208 -16.32 -19.91 -5.42
N LEU A 209 -17.57 -19.60 -5.81
CA LEU A 209 -18.03 -18.21 -6.00
C LEU A 209 -17.91 -17.36 -4.71
N VAL A 210 -18.28 -17.93 -3.56
CA VAL A 210 -18.13 -17.30 -2.25
C VAL A 210 -16.67 -17.04 -1.92
N VAL A 211 -15.79 -18.00 -2.16
CA VAL A 211 -14.35 -17.84 -1.92
C VAL A 211 -13.76 -16.78 -2.84
N HIS A 212 -14.11 -16.77 -4.13
CA HIS A 212 -13.69 -15.72 -5.06
C HIS A 212 -14.09 -14.33 -4.60
N ALA A 213 -15.37 -14.13 -4.25
CA ALA A 213 -15.86 -12.85 -3.78
C ALA A 213 -15.23 -12.45 -2.43
N PHE A 214 -15.01 -13.41 -1.54
CA PHE A 214 -14.31 -13.18 -0.28
C PHE A 214 -12.86 -12.75 -0.51
N THR A 215 -12.13 -13.41 -1.41
CA THR A 215 -10.75 -13.06 -1.75
C THR A 215 -10.67 -11.64 -2.31
N ASP A 216 -11.57 -11.27 -3.22
CA ASP A 216 -11.58 -9.93 -3.83
C ASP A 216 -11.90 -8.83 -2.79
N GLU A 217 -12.76 -9.12 -1.81
CA GLU A 217 -13.08 -8.20 -0.71
C GLU A 217 -11.98 -8.14 0.36
N LYS A 218 -11.34 -9.28 0.67
CA LYS A 218 -10.32 -9.38 1.72
C LYS A 218 -8.96 -8.89 1.26
N PHE A 219 -8.61 -9.11 -0.01
CA PHE A 219 -7.32 -8.79 -0.59
C PHE A 219 -7.47 -7.83 -1.76
N PRO A 220 -7.99 -6.60 -1.51
CA PRO A 220 -7.98 -5.57 -2.52
C PRO A 220 -6.53 -5.37 -3.00
N THR A 221 -6.32 -5.46 -4.32
CA THR A 221 -4.98 -5.57 -4.91
C THR A 221 -4.70 -4.41 -5.87
N VAL A 222 -3.55 -3.75 -5.68
CA VAL A 222 -2.95 -2.82 -6.63
C VAL A 222 -1.96 -3.56 -7.50
N LEU A 223 -2.08 -3.41 -8.82
CA LEU A 223 -1.14 -3.90 -9.81
C LEU A 223 -0.05 -2.84 -10.03
N ALA A 224 1.12 -3.06 -9.42
CA ALA A 224 2.31 -2.28 -9.69
C ALA A 224 3.01 -2.86 -10.93
N LEU A 225 2.64 -2.33 -12.10
CA LEU A 225 3.20 -2.70 -13.40
C LEU A 225 4.62 -2.12 -13.51
N ASN A 226 5.60 -2.92 -13.10
CA ASN A 226 6.98 -2.52 -12.92
C ASN A 226 7.84 -2.77 -14.17
N LYS A 227 8.97 -2.05 -14.28
CA LYS A 227 9.90 -2.05 -15.41
C LYS A 227 9.33 -1.36 -16.66
N ILE A 228 8.60 -0.27 -16.46
CA ILE A 228 8.08 0.56 -17.57
C ILE A 228 9.19 1.27 -18.36
N ASP A 229 10.42 1.30 -17.83
CA ASP A 229 11.63 1.74 -18.52
C ASP A 229 12.05 0.78 -19.66
N HIS A 230 11.42 -0.39 -19.79
CA HIS A 230 11.71 -1.31 -20.88
C HIS A 230 10.88 -1.00 -22.14
N PRO A 231 11.47 -1.00 -23.36
CA PRO A 231 10.75 -0.69 -24.61
C PRO A 231 9.52 -1.57 -24.88
N ASP A 232 9.56 -2.85 -24.48
CA ASP A 232 8.46 -3.80 -24.69
C ASP A 232 7.29 -3.65 -23.68
N ALA A 233 7.41 -2.75 -22.70
CA ALA A 233 6.43 -2.63 -21.62
C ALA A 233 5.04 -2.20 -22.13
N ASP A 234 4.98 -1.32 -23.13
CA ASP A 234 3.75 -0.69 -23.60
C ASP A 234 2.69 -1.67 -24.06
N LYS A 235 3.11 -2.69 -24.81
CA LYS A 235 2.20 -3.72 -25.33
C LYS A 235 1.55 -4.49 -24.18
N ASN A 236 2.32 -4.82 -23.15
CA ASN A 236 1.83 -5.55 -21.98
C ASN A 236 0.96 -4.66 -21.09
N ILE A 237 1.36 -3.40 -20.89
CA ILE A 237 0.55 -2.41 -20.17
C ILE A 237 -0.81 -2.25 -20.84
N ALA A 238 -0.84 -2.01 -22.15
CA ALA A 238 -2.07 -1.83 -22.91
C ALA A 238 -2.98 -3.07 -22.86
N LYS A 239 -2.38 -4.27 -22.85
CA LYS A 239 -3.14 -5.52 -22.69
C LYS A 239 -3.78 -5.63 -21.31
N ILE A 240 -3.02 -5.39 -20.24
CA ILE A 240 -3.49 -5.49 -18.85
C ILE A 240 -4.53 -4.40 -18.55
N ALA A 241 -4.32 -3.17 -19.03
CA ALA A 241 -5.24 -2.06 -18.82
C ALA A 241 -6.63 -2.25 -19.46
N LYS A 242 -6.78 -3.17 -20.43
CA LYS A 242 -8.10 -3.51 -21.02
C LYS A 242 -8.97 -4.36 -20.11
N THR A 243 -8.38 -5.12 -19.20
CA THR A 243 -9.11 -6.10 -18.36
C THR A 243 -9.14 -5.72 -16.89
N HIS A 244 -8.43 -4.67 -16.49
CA HIS A 244 -8.36 -4.20 -15.11
C HIS A 244 -8.72 -2.71 -15.01
N PRO A 245 -9.42 -2.31 -13.93
CA PRO A 245 -9.80 -0.92 -13.77
C PRO A 245 -8.57 -0.02 -13.61
N PRO A 246 -8.56 1.19 -14.17
CA PRO A 246 -7.44 2.13 -14.00
C PRO A 246 -7.12 2.42 -12.53
N THR A 247 -8.13 2.36 -11.67
CA THR A 247 -8.00 2.52 -10.22
C THR A 247 -7.24 1.38 -9.54
N SER A 248 -7.04 0.21 -10.15
CA SER A 248 -6.19 -0.82 -9.57
C SER A 248 -4.76 -0.83 -10.13
N ILE A 249 -4.43 0.03 -11.09
CA ILE A 249 -3.15 -0.01 -11.81
C ILE A 249 -2.26 1.18 -11.43
N VAL A 250 -0.98 0.89 -11.22
CA VAL A 250 0.11 1.88 -11.13
C VAL A 250 1.24 1.43 -12.05
N LEU A 251 1.67 2.31 -12.95
CA LEU A 251 2.85 2.11 -13.78
C LEU A 251 4.08 2.50 -12.98
N ALA A 252 5.10 1.65 -12.89
CA ALA A 252 6.27 1.91 -12.05
C ALA A 252 7.61 1.53 -12.71
N SER A 253 8.66 2.26 -12.35
CA SER A 253 10.06 1.88 -12.59
C SER A 253 10.83 1.98 -11.28
N ALA A 254 10.86 0.87 -10.54
CA ALA A 254 11.58 0.80 -9.27
C ALA A 254 13.09 1.04 -9.43
N ILE A 255 13.67 0.61 -10.55
CA ILE A 255 15.10 0.81 -10.82
C ILE A 255 15.44 2.29 -11.06
N SER A 256 14.56 3.01 -11.76
CA SER A 256 14.69 4.45 -12.00
C SER A 256 14.60 5.23 -10.69
N GLU A 257 13.65 4.86 -9.82
CA GLU A 257 13.51 5.48 -8.50
C GLU A 257 14.76 5.30 -7.63
N VAL A 258 15.29 4.07 -7.52
CA VAL A 258 16.53 3.81 -6.78
C VAL A 258 17.70 4.63 -7.34
N PHE A 259 17.79 4.71 -8.66
CA PHE A 259 18.85 5.45 -9.33
C PHE A 259 18.78 6.95 -9.03
N LEU A 260 17.60 7.58 -9.18
CA LEU A 260 17.41 9.00 -8.89
C LEU A 260 17.68 9.34 -7.42
N ARG A 261 17.15 8.54 -6.48
CA ARG A 261 17.40 8.71 -5.04
C ARG A 261 18.88 8.62 -4.69
N LYS A 262 19.58 7.65 -5.28
CA LYS A 262 21.03 7.49 -5.07
C LYS A 262 21.79 8.74 -5.53
N LEU A 263 21.47 9.28 -6.70
CA LEU A 263 22.12 10.48 -7.21
C LEU A 263 21.80 11.72 -6.38
N ALA A 264 20.55 11.86 -5.94
CA ALA A 264 20.14 12.97 -5.07
C ALA A 264 20.92 12.94 -3.75
N LYS A 265 21.02 11.76 -3.11
CA LYS A 265 21.79 11.56 -1.87
C LYS A 265 23.29 11.85 -2.05
N GLN A 266 23.83 11.59 -3.24
CA GLN A 266 25.24 11.87 -3.56
C GLN A 266 25.49 13.33 -3.96
N GLY A 267 24.44 14.14 -4.10
CA GLY A 267 24.51 15.55 -4.50
C GLY A 267 24.74 15.76 -5.99
N PHE A 268 24.36 14.80 -6.84
CA PHE A 268 24.48 14.92 -8.30
C PHE A 268 23.23 15.53 -8.96
N VAL A 269 22.06 15.33 -8.35
CA VAL A 269 20.79 15.85 -8.86
C VAL A 269 19.94 16.41 -7.73
N ARG A 270 19.03 17.32 -8.06
CA ARG A 270 17.92 17.71 -7.19
C ARG A 270 16.69 16.91 -7.63
N TYR A 271 16.22 16.01 -6.76
CA TYR A 271 15.06 15.16 -7.04
C TYR A 271 14.24 15.02 -5.77
N THR A 272 12.91 15.17 -5.92
CA THR A 272 11.94 14.90 -4.87
C THR A 272 11.16 13.64 -5.24
N GLU A 273 10.93 12.75 -4.27
CA GLU A 273 10.27 11.47 -4.52
C GLU A 273 8.88 11.65 -5.15
N GLY A 274 8.61 10.88 -6.21
CA GLY A 274 7.34 10.94 -6.94
C GLY A 274 7.19 12.19 -7.84
N SER A 275 8.22 13.01 -7.96
CA SER A 275 8.30 14.12 -8.92
C SER A 275 8.48 13.60 -10.35
N ASP A 276 7.94 14.34 -11.32
CA ASP A 276 8.28 14.25 -12.75
C ASP A 276 9.56 15.01 -13.09
N VAL A 277 9.99 15.94 -12.22
CA VAL A 277 11.19 16.75 -12.43
C VAL A 277 12.37 16.19 -11.64
N VAL A 278 13.51 16.09 -12.34
CA VAL A 278 14.85 15.95 -11.77
C VAL A 278 15.70 17.06 -12.37
N ASP A 279 16.40 17.84 -11.55
CA ASP A 279 17.31 18.90 -12.04
C ASP A 279 18.77 18.49 -11.86
N THR A 280 19.58 18.69 -12.89
CA THR A 280 21.03 18.58 -12.83
C THR A 280 21.66 19.94 -12.47
N ARG A 281 22.98 19.95 -12.23
CA ARG A 281 23.72 21.21 -12.02
C ARG A 281 23.54 22.16 -13.20
N GLU A 282 23.64 21.63 -14.41
CA GLU A 282 23.57 22.37 -15.68
C GLU A 282 22.18 22.97 -15.89
N ASP A 283 21.11 22.24 -15.58
CA ASP A 283 19.73 22.75 -15.68
C ASP A 283 19.51 23.94 -14.72
N LEU A 284 20.03 23.82 -13.49
CA LEU A 284 19.90 24.89 -12.49
C LEU A 284 20.70 26.13 -12.88
N LEU A 285 21.89 25.96 -13.45
CA LEU A 285 22.68 27.06 -14.01
C LEU A 285 21.92 27.75 -15.15
N ALA A 286 21.32 26.97 -16.05
CA ALA A 286 20.51 27.50 -17.15
C ALA A 286 19.23 28.22 -16.64
N ALA A 287 18.67 27.77 -15.51
CA ALA A 287 17.55 28.41 -14.83
C ALA A 287 17.95 29.66 -14.00
N GLY A 288 19.24 30.01 -13.96
CA GLY A 288 19.74 31.23 -13.31
C GLY A 288 20.22 31.06 -11.87
N ASP A 289 20.37 29.83 -11.36
CA ASP A 289 21.04 29.56 -10.08
C ASP A 289 22.57 29.57 -10.31
N PRO A 290 23.30 30.61 -9.84
CA PRO A 290 24.73 30.76 -10.13
C PRO A 290 25.60 29.66 -9.51
N THR A 291 25.07 28.89 -8.56
CA THR A 291 25.78 27.80 -7.90
C THR A 291 25.48 26.43 -8.51
N GLY A 292 24.51 26.36 -9.44
CA GLY A 292 23.95 25.10 -9.92
C GLY A 292 23.34 24.28 -8.78
N GLY A 293 22.74 24.95 -7.79
CA GLY A 293 22.18 24.33 -6.58
C GLY A 293 23.19 23.67 -5.66
N GLY A 294 24.50 23.93 -5.82
CA GLY A 294 25.56 23.25 -5.09
C GLY A 294 25.75 21.78 -5.51
N LEU A 295 25.16 21.37 -6.64
CA LEU A 295 25.26 20.00 -7.16
C LEU A 295 26.64 19.75 -7.78
N LYS A 296 27.08 18.49 -7.71
CA LYS A 296 28.28 18.00 -8.37
C LYS A 296 28.04 17.88 -9.88
N PRO A 297 29.06 18.15 -10.73
CA PRO A 297 28.93 17.91 -12.17
C PRO A 297 28.75 16.42 -12.44
N LEU A 298 28.03 16.11 -13.51
CA LEU A 298 27.82 14.76 -14.01
C LEU A 298 28.91 14.41 -15.03
N ASP A 299 29.28 13.13 -15.12
CA ASP A 299 30.03 12.63 -16.27
C ASP A 299 29.08 12.37 -17.46
N ASP A 300 29.63 12.30 -18.68
CA ASP A 300 28.84 12.15 -19.91
C ASP A 300 27.93 10.92 -19.89
N LYS A 301 28.39 9.82 -19.29
CA LYS A 301 27.65 8.56 -19.21
C LYS A 301 26.45 8.69 -18.27
N LEU A 302 26.64 9.37 -17.14
CA LEU A 302 25.62 9.60 -16.16
C LEU A 302 24.58 10.61 -16.66
N ALA A 303 25.03 11.68 -17.33
CA ALA A 303 24.16 12.64 -18.00
C ALA A 303 23.28 11.95 -19.05
N ALA A 304 23.87 11.17 -19.96
CA ALA A 304 23.10 10.42 -20.97
C ALA A 304 22.08 9.45 -20.35
N ARG A 305 22.41 8.84 -19.21
CA ARG A 305 21.49 7.95 -18.49
C ARG A 305 20.32 8.70 -17.85
N ILE A 306 20.57 9.91 -17.33
CA ILE A 306 19.50 10.77 -16.79
C ILE A 306 18.57 11.23 -17.90
N GLU A 307 19.11 11.66 -19.05
CA GLU A 307 18.30 12.06 -20.21
C GLU A 307 17.43 10.90 -20.71
N ASN A 308 17.99 9.70 -20.86
CA ASN A 308 17.20 8.54 -21.24
C ASN A 308 16.08 8.24 -20.24
N LEU A 309 16.34 8.38 -18.94
CA LEU A 309 15.33 8.20 -17.90
C LEU A 309 14.25 9.29 -17.96
N ARG A 310 14.63 10.55 -18.21
CA ARG A 310 13.67 11.66 -18.40
C ARG A 310 12.69 11.33 -19.52
N ASP A 311 13.20 10.92 -20.67
CA ASP A 311 12.38 10.61 -21.84
C ASP A 311 11.52 9.35 -21.64
N MET A 312 12.15 8.25 -21.20
CA MET A 312 11.50 6.94 -21.15
C MET A 312 10.57 6.78 -19.96
N VAL A 313 10.80 7.51 -18.87
CA VAL A 313 10.04 7.34 -17.63
C VAL A 313 9.30 8.61 -17.24
N LEU A 314 10.03 9.69 -16.94
CA LEU A 314 9.43 10.86 -16.27
C LEU A 314 8.49 11.64 -17.19
N PHE A 315 8.94 12.01 -18.39
CA PHE A 315 8.14 12.73 -19.37
C PHE A 315 6.94 11.88 -19.82
N ARG A 316 7.17 10.57 -20.01
CA ARG A 316 6.17 9.65 -20.53
C ARG A 316 5.07 9.29 -19.53
N PHE A 317 5.42 9.08 -18.26
CA PHE A 317 4.52 8.56 -17.24
C PHE A 317 4.26 9.53 -16.07
N GLY A 318 4.92 10.69 -16.05
CA GLY A 318 4.74 11.74 -15.04
C GLY A 318 5.38 11.45 -13.68
N SER A 319 6.07 10.33 -13.50
CA SER A 319 6.94 10.01 -12.36
C SER A 319 7.54 8.61 -12.57
N THR A 320 8.34 8.15 -11.61
CA THR A 320 8.73 6.73 -11.51
C THR A 320 7.60 5.82 -11.05
N GLY A 321 6.48 6.36 -10.55
CA GLY A 321 5.31 5.61 -10.12
C GLY A 321 5.44 4.86 -8.80
N VAL A 322 6.64 4.74 -8.23
CA VAL A 322 6.87 3.93 -7.01
C VAL A 322 6.10 4.48 -5.83
N VAL A 323 6.15 5.79 -5.60
CA VAL A 323 5.41 6.45 -4.50
C VAL A 323 3.90 6.28 -4.69
N GLN A 324 3.43 6.35 -5.93
CA GLN A 324 2.02 6.20 -6.31
C GLN A 324 1.48 4.81 -6.01
N VAL A 325 2.34 3.78 -5.88
CA VAL A 325 1.93 2.44 -5.46
C VAL A 325 1.28 2.46 -4.07
N LEU A 326 1.91 3.13 -3.10
CA LEU A 326 1.35 3.26 -1.75
C LEU A 326 0.16 4.21 -1.71
N ALA A 327 0.22 5.31 -2.46
CA ALA A 327 -0.93 6.21 -2.58
C ALA A 327 -2.16 5.46 -3.07
N ARG A 328 -2.00 4.64 -4.11
CA ARG A 328 -3.11 3.86 -4.64
C ARG A 328 -3.59 2.78 -3.69
N ALA A 329 -2.69 2.10 -2.97
CA ALA A 329 -3.07 1.12 -1.96
C ALA A 329 -3.85 1.77 -0.81
N ALA A 330 -3.45 2.98 -0.39
CA ALA A 330 -4.15 3.75 0.62
C ALA A 330 -5.55 4.20 0.14
N GLU A 331 -5.68 4.67 -1.11
CA GLU A 331 -6.97 5.00 -1.73
C GLU A 331 -7.91 3.78 -1.77
N LEU A 332 -7.37 2.62 -2.19
CA LEU A 332 -8.11 1.37 -2.30
C LEU A 332 -8.60 0.87 -0.93
N LEU A 333 -7.79 1.05 0.12
CA LEU A 333 -8.17 0.80 1.51
C LEU A 333 -9.10 1.87 2.10
N GLY A 334 -9.32 2.96 1.38
CA GLY A 334 -10.08 4.12 1.85
C GLY A 334 -9.44 4.78 3.06
N LEU A 335 -8.11 4.85 3.13
CA LEU A 335 -7.42 5.48 4.26
C LEU A 335 -7.63 6.99 4.25
N VAL A 336 -7.90 7.54 5.43
CA VAL A 336 -8.10 8.95 5.69
C VAL A 336 -7.02 9.41 6.68
N PRO A 337 -6.18 10.38 6.31
CA PRO A 337 -5.22 10.95 7.24
C PRO A 337 -5.92 11.86 8.24
N VAL A 338 -5.54 11.74 9.50
CA VAL A 338 -6.07 12.55 10.59
C VAL A 338 -4.89 13.11 11.37
N PHE A 339 -4.99 14.38 11.74
CA PHE A 339 -3.94 15.16 12.39
C PHE A 339 -4.34 15.51 13.82
N PRO A 340 -3.95 14.71 14.82
CA PRO A 340 -4.17 15.03 16.22
C PRO A 340 -3.37 16.27 16.64
N VAL A 341 -4.05 17.22 17.28
CA VAL A 341 -3.45 18.44 17.83
C VAL A 341 -3.94 18.66 19.26
N ARG A 342 -3.15 19.34 20.09
CA ARG A 342 -3.59 19.69 21.46
C ARG A 342 -4.58 20.85 21.47
N ASN A 343 -4.54 21.70 20.46
CA ASN A 343 -5.42 22.85 20.31
C ASN A 343 -5.68 23.09 18.82
N VAL A 344 -6.96 23.11 18.43
CA VAL A 344 -7.39 23.29 17.02
C VAL A 344 -7.19 24.71 16.49
N ASN A 345 -7.02 25.70 17.37
CA ASN A 345 -6.77 27.09 16.97
C ASN A 345 -5.28 27.36 16.74
N SER A 346 -4.40 26.76 17.55
CA SER A 346 -2.94 26.94 17.43
C SER A 346 -2.23 25.81 16.71
N TYR A 347 -2.91 24.67 16.48
CA TYR A 347 -2.40 23.43 15.86
C TYR A 347 -1.17 22.82 16.55
N THR A 348 -0.86 23.27 17.76
CA THR A 348 0.32 22.83 18.52
C THR A 348 0.10 21.44 19.09
N SER A 349 1.17 20.63 19.11
CA SER A 349 1.11 19.23 19.60
C SER A 349 2.10 18.94 20.74
N GLY A 350 2.97 19.90 21.10
CA GLY A 350 4.06 19.74 22.08
C GLY A 350 3.81 20.33 23.48
N SER A 351 4.82 20.23 24.34
CA SER A 351 4.91 20.88 25.66
C SER A 351 4.85 22.41 25.56
N ALA A 352 4.49 23.08 26.66
CA ALA A 352 4.43 24.55 26.72
C ALA A 352 5.74 25.19 26.20
N GLY A 353 5.62 26.11 25.25
CA GLY A 353 6.76 26.81 24.61
C GLY A 353 7.16 26.32 23.22
N SER A 354 6.66 25.17 22.74
CA SER A 354 6.95 24.71 21.38
C SER A 354 6.02 25.35 20.35
N THR A 355 6.59 25.99 19.31
CA THR A 355 5.85 26.57 18.18
C THR A 355 5.53 25.56 17.07
N ALA A 356 6.03 24.32 17.20
CA ALA A 356 5.84 23.23 16.26
C ALA A 356 4.36 22.80 16.17
N VAL A 357 3.90 22.60 14.94
CA VAL A 357 2.52 22.18 14.64
C VAL A 357 2.49 20.85 13.88
N PHE A 358 1.31 20.21 13.89
CA PHE A 358 1.04 18.97 13.16
C PHE A 358 2.11 17.89 13.40
N ARG A 359 2.46 17.63 14.66
CA ARG A 359 3.53 16.66 14.95
C ARG A 359 3.13 15.23 14.59
N ASP A 360 1.87 14.88 14.75
CA ASP A 360 1.37 13.52 14.53
C ASP A 360 0.39 13.47 13.35
N CYS A 361 0.34 12.32 12.69
CA CYS A 361 -0.64 12.00 11.67
C CYS A 361 -0.93 10.50 11.77
N VAL A 362 -2.21 10.14 11.87
CA VAL A 362 -2.67 8.75 11.95
C VAL A 362 -3.57 8.45 10.76
N LEU A 363 -3.49 7.22 10.25
CA LEU A 363 -4.35 6.74 9.17
C LEU A 363 -5.52 5.95 9.77
N VAL A 364 -6.75 6.29 9.38
CA VAL A 364 -7.97 5.54 9.73
C VAL A 364 -8.73 5.17 8.46
N ARG A 365 -9.61 4.16 8.52
CA ARG A 365 -10.44 3.80 7.38
C ARG A 365 -11.60 4.79 7.19
N ARG A 366 -12.04 4.95 5.95
CA ARG A 366 -13.25 5.70 5.61
C ARG A 366 -14.44 5.20 6.41
N GLY A 367 -15.21 6.12 6.97
CA GLY A 367 -16.32 5.81 7.86
C GLY A 367 -15.94 5.73 9.34
N ALA A 368 -14.64 5.82 9.69
CA ALA A 368 -14.22 5.94 11.09
C ALA A 368 -14.81 7.20 11.73
N THR A 369 -15.29 7.04 12.95
CA THR A 369 -15.82 8.13 13.78
C THR A 369 -14.69 8.89 14.49
N VAL A 370 -14.98 10.09 14.98
CA VAL A 370 -14.07 10.82 15.88
C VAL A 370 -13.74 9.99 17.13
N GLY A 371 -14.69 9.22 17.65
CA GLY A 371 -14.47 8.26 18.73
C GLY A 371 -13.46 7.15 18.37
N ASP A 372 -13.50 6.63 17.14
CA ASP A 372 -12.51 5.65 16.65
C ASP A 372 -11.09 6.22 16.61
N VAL A 373 -10.95 7.46 16.10
CA VAL A 373 -9.64 8.14 16.09
C VAL A 373 -9.16 8.38 17.51
N GLY A 374 -10.05 8.84 18.40
CA GLY A 374 -9.74 9.07 19.79
C GLY A 374 -9.23 7.82 20.49
N ARG A 375 -9.88 6.66 20.26
CA ARG A 375 -9.39 5.36 20.74
C ARG A 375 -8.02 4.99 20.20
N LYS A 376 -7.76 5.27 18.91
CA LYS A 376 -6.46 5.01 18.29
C LYS A 376 -5.34 5.87 18.85
N VAL A 377 -5.61 7.14 19.16
CA VAL A 377 -4.61 8.12 19.61
C VAL A 377 -4.40 8.08 21.13
N MET A 378 -5.48 7.91 21.89
CA MET A 378 -5.48 8.07 23.36
C MET A 378 -5.63 6.74 24.13
N GLY A 379 -5.89 5.61 23.45
CA GLY A 379 -6.24 4.34 24.09
C GLY A 379 -7.73 4.25 24.47
N ASP A 380 -8.09 3.38 25.41
CA ASP A 380 -9.49 3.10 25.82
C ASP A 380 -10.13 4.25 26.63
N ALA A 381 -10.13 5.47 26.08
CA ALA A 381 -10.86 6.61 26.63
C ALA A 381 -12.30 6.63 26.08
N PRO A 382 -13.33 6.75 26.94
CA PRO A 382 -14.71 6.91 26.49
C PRO A 382 -14.88 8.28 25.83
N LEU A 383 -14.94 8.27 24.50
CA LEU A 383 -15.22 9.45 23.68
C LEU A 383 -16.55 9.20 22.96
N ALA A 384 -17.60 9.91 23.40
CA ALA A 384 -18.91 9.88 22.78
C ALA A 384 -18.99 10.95 21.68
N TYR A 385 -18.42 10.65 20.52
CA TYR A 385 -18.52 11.48 19.31
C TYR A 385 -18.64 10.57 18.08
N ASP A 386 -19.82 10.58 17.46
CA ASP A 386 -20.18 9.69 16.34
C ASP A 386 -19.99 10.33 14.96
N ASP A 387 -19.48 11.57 14.89
CA ASP A 387 -19.22 12.22 13.61
C ASP A 387 -18.15 11.46 12.83
N VAL A 388 -18.44 11.20 11.55
CA VAL A 388 -17.51 10.56 10.62
C VAL A 388 -16.38 11.52 10.26
N VAL A 389 -15.16 10.99 10.24
CA VAL A 389 -13.96 11.74 9.88
C VAL A 389 -13.81 11.83 8.36
N ILE A 390 -13.73 13.06 7.87
CA ILE A 390 -13.59 13.39 6.44
C ILE A 390 -12.51 14.47 6.32
N VAL A 391 -11.63 14.31 5.33
CA VAL A 391 -10.58 15.29 5.01
C VAL A 391 -11.19 16.67 4.79
N GLY A 392 -10.70 17.68 5.50
CA GLY A 392 -11.14 19.07 5.39
C GLY A 392 -12.33 19.44 6.27
N LYS A 393 -12.95 18.47 6.94
CA LYS A 393 -14.05 18.71 7.88
C LYS A 393 -13.65 18.38 9.31
N ASN A 394 -13.36 17.10 9.58
CA ASN A 394 -13.12 16.56 10.93
C ASN A 394 -11.78 15.79 10.99
N ASP A 395 -10.80 16.17 10.17
CA ASP A 395 -9.50 15.51 10.06
C ASP A 395 -8.37 16.23 10.84
N ILE A 396 -8.67 17.36 11.48
CA ILE A 396 -7.80 17.98 12.50
C ILE A 396 -8.55 17.90 13.82
N LEU A 397 -8.08 17.02 14.71
CA LEU A 397 -8.82 16.68 15.93
C LEU A 397 -8.03 17.01 17.18
N SER A 398 -8.72 17.47 18.21
CA SER A 398 -8.15 17.66 19.53
C SER A 398 -8.91 16.87 20.58
N PHE A 399 -8.18 15.98 21.25
CA PHE A 399 -8.71 15.18 22.34
C PHE A 399 -8.29 15.81 23.66
N LYS A 400 -9.25 16.34 24.42
CA LYS A 400 -9.03 16.74 25.81
C LYS A 400 -9.25 15.51 26.68
N VAL A 401 -8.24 15.10 27.43
CA VAL A 401 -8.45 14.12 28.51
C VAL A 401 -9.31 14.83 29.55
N GLY A 402 -10.58 14.45 29.68
CA GLY A 402 -11.37 14.85 30.83
C GLY A 402 -10.64 14.37 32.08
N ARG A 403 -10.31 15.27 33.00
CA ARG A 403 -10.05 14.85 34.37
C ARG A 403 -11.38 14.30 34.88
N ALA A 404 -11.43 13.00 35.13
CA ALA A 404 -12.52 12.38 35.87
C ALA A 404 -12.62 13.00 37.27
#